data_AF-A0A4P0XTS3-F1
#
_entry.id   AF-A0A4P0XTS3-F1
#
_cell.length_a   1.000
_cell.length_b   1.000
_cell.length_c   1.000
_cell.angle_alpha   90.00
_cell.angle_beta   90.00
_cell.angle_gamma   90.00
#
_symmetry.space_group_name_H-M   'P 1'
#
loop_
_entity.id
_entity.type
_entity.pdbx_description
1 polymer ?
#
loop_
_entity_poly.entity_id
_entity_poly.type
_entity_poly.pdbx_seq_one_letter_code
_entity_poly.pdbx_strand_id
1 'polypeptide(L)' 'MSIAHQNAHTIIRDILSKQHIERVWFVGCGGSLTGFWPGKYFLDCEAKKLAVGYVTSNEFVHATPERVR' A
#
# COMPACT_ATOMS: atom_id res chain seq x y z
N MET A 1 13.19 -17.23 9.35
CA MET A 1 12.25 -16.19 8.86
C MET A 1 10.85 -16.77 8.84
N SER A 2 9.81 -16.00 9.20
CA SER A 2 8.43 -16.49 9.13
C SER A 2 7.95 -16.58 7.68
N ILE A 3 6.91 -17.39 7.42
CA ILE A 3 6.29 -17.49 6.09
C ILE A 3 5.81 -16.11 5.61
N ALA A 4 5.23 -15.31 6.51
CA ALA A 4 4.79 -13.95 6.20
C ALA A 4 5.95 -13.05 5.73
N HIS A 5 7.11 -13.15 6.38
CA HIS A 5 8.31 -12.43 5.97
C HIS A 5 8.76 -12.84 4.56
N GLN A 6 8.83 -14.15 4.29
CA GLN A 6 9.27 -14.67 2.99
C GLN A 6 8.34 -14.23 1.85
N ASN A 7 7.03 -14.26 2.10
CA ASN A 7 6.02 -13.85 1.13
C ASN A 7 6.14 -12.37 0.78
N ALA A 8 6.21 -11.50 1.79
CA ALA A 8 6.36 -10.05 1.57
C ALA A 8 7.64 -9.73 0.79
N HIS A 9 8.76 -10.32 1.18
CA HIS A 9 10.04 -10.09 0.53
C HIS A 9 10.03 -10.53 -0.95
N THR A 10 9.44 -11.69 -1.25
CA THR A 10 9.36 -12.22 -2.63
C THR A 10 8.48 -11.34 -3.52
N ILE A 11 7.28 -10.98 -3.04
CA ILE A 11 6.33 -10.15 -3.81
C ILE A 11 6.93 -8.78 -4.13
N ILE A 12 7.52 -8.11 -3.12
CA ILE A 12 8.07 -6.77 -3.31
C ILE A 12 9.29 -6.80 -4.25
N ARG A 13 10.15 -7.82 -4.17
CA ARG A 13 11.27 -7.97 -5.12
C ARG A 13 10.80 -8.17 -6.55
N ASP A 14 9.79 -9.01 -6.77
CA ASP A 14 9.24 -9.24 -8.11
C ASP A 14 8.66 -7.95 -8.72
N ILE A 15 7.88 -7.18 -7.94
CA ILE A 15 7.36 -5.88 -8.39
C ILE A 15 8.51 -4.92 -8.72
N LEU A 16 9.50 -4.80 -7.84
CA LEU A 16 10.65 -3.91 -8.05
C LEU A 16 11.53 -4.31 -9.25
N SER A 17 11.50 -5.57 -9.67
CA SER A 17 12.19 -6.02 -10.89
C SER A 17 11.50 -5.55 -12.18
N LYS A 18 10.22 -5.18 -12.10
CA LYS A 18 9.38 -4.81 -13.24
C LYS A 18 9.12 -3.31 -13.29
N GLN A 19 9.11 -2.63 -12.15
CA GLN A 19 8.77 -1.22 -12.05
C GLN A 19 9.32 -0.55 -10.79
N HIS A 20 9.39 0.78 -10.80
CA HIS A 20 9.61 1.56 -9.59
C HIS A 20 8.30 1.75 -8.82
N ILE A 21 8.38 1.77 -7.49
CA ILE A 21 7.24 2.04 -6.62
C ILE A 21 7.39 3.44 -6.04
N GLU A 22 6.64 4.39 -6.59
CA GLU A 22 6.59 5.76 -6.09
C GLU A 22 5.40 5.99 -5.14
N ARG A 23 4.38 5.14 -5.25
CA ARG A 23 3.10 5.31 -4.57
C ARG A 23 2.54 3.97 -4.13
N VAL A 24 1.90 3.95 -2.96
CA VAL A 24 1.17 2.79 -2.44
C VAL A 24 -0.19 3.26 -1.94
N TRP A 25 -1.24 2.53 -2.28
CA TRP A 25 -2.60 2.78 -1.80
C TRP A 25 -3.10 1.56 -1.03
N PHE A 26 -3.43 1.76 0.24
CA PHE A 26 -4.19 0.80 1.02
C PHE A 26 -5.68 1.06 0.78
N VAL A 27 -6.32 0.13 0.07
CA VAL A 27 -7.73 0.23 -0.34
C VAL A 27 -8.50 -0.96 0.23
N GLY A 28 -9.62 -0.71 0.89
CA GLY A 28 -10.43 -1.76 1.50
C GLY A 28 -11.76 -1.23 2.05
N CYS A 29 -12.52 -2.11 2.69
CA CYS A 29 -13.80 -1.78 3.34
C CYS A 29 -13.77 -2.17 4.82
N GLY A 30 -14.24 -1.28 5.70
CA GLY A 30 -14.39 -1.56 7.13
C GLY A 30 -13.13 -2.15 7.76
N GLY A 31 -13.28 -3.29 8.44
CA GLY A 31 -12.20 -3.98 9.15
C GLY A 31 -10.96 -4.28 8.29
N SER A 32 -11.16 -4.67 7.04
CA SER A 32 -10.06 -4.98 6.12
C SER A 32 -9.21 -3.76 5.78
N LEU A 33 -9.81 -2.56 5.77
CA LEU A 33 -9.07 -1.31 5.61
C LEU A 33 -8.34 -0.95 6.91
N THR A 34 -8.99 -1.08 8.08
CA THR A 34 -8.33 -0.81 9.37
C THR A 34 -7.15 -1.76 9.64
N GLY A 35 -7.19 -2.98 9.09
CA GLY A 35 -6.07 -3.92 9.15
C GLY A 35 -4.78 -3.42 8.49
N PHE A 36 -4.87 -2.47 7.56
CA PHE A 36 -3.70 -1.84 6.92
C PHE A 36 -3.11 -0.68 7.73
N TRP A 37 -3.77 -0.21 8.79
CA TRP A 37 -3.34 0.97 9.53
C TRP A 37 -1.89 0.89 10.05
N PRO A 38 -1.42 -0.24 10.63
CA PRO A 38 -0.04 -0.34 11.06
C PRO A 38 0.96 -0.18 9.91
N GLY A 39 0.66 -0.75 8.73
CA GLY A 39 1.49 -0.62 7.54
C GLY A 39 1.50 0.80 6.99
N LYS A 40 0.34 1.46 6.95
CA LYS A 40 0.22 2.87 6.54
C LYS A 40 1.03 3.78 7.45
N TYR A 41 0.82 3.66 8.77
CA TYR A 41 1.51 4.47 9.75
C TYR A 41 3.04 4.30 9.67
N PHE A 42 3.52 3.06 9.53
CA PHE A 42 4.94 2.78 9.35
C PHE A 42 5.51 3.50 8.11
N LEU A 43 4.81 3.43 6.97
CA LEU A 43 5.29 4.09 5.76
C LEU A 43 5.22 5.61 5.85
N ASP A 44 4.24 6.20 6.54
CA ASP A 44 4.23 7.65 6.76
C ASP A 44 5.41 8.12 7.60
N CYS A 45 5.81 7.33 8.60
CA CYS A 45 6.90 7.68 9.51
C CYS A 45 8.27 7.52 8.83
N GLU A 46 8.46 6.42 8.09
CA GLU A 46 9.79 5.98 7.65
C GLU A 46 10.05 6.25 6.16
N ALA A 47 9.02 6.26 5.31
CA ALA A 47 9.21 6.36 3.87
C ALA A 47 9.32 7.83 3.43
N LYS A 48 10.52 8.25 3.07
CA LYS A 48 10.80 9.65 2.66
C LYS A 48 10.40 10.01 1.23
N LYS A 49 10.19 9.01 0.38
CA LYS A 49 9.97 9.19 -1.07
C LYS A 49 8.63 8.66 -1.56
N LEU A 50 7.92 7.91 -0.73
CA LEU A 50 6.73 7.18 -1.12
C LEU A 50 5.49 8.02 -0.81
N ALA A 51 4.61 8.22 -1.79
CA ALA A 51 3.28 8.73 -1.49
C ALA A 51 2.39 7.58 -1.02
N VAL A 52 1.82 7.70 0.18
CA VAL A 52 1.01 6.63 0.80
C VAL A 52 -0.43 7.10 0.95
N GLY A 53 -1.37 6.36 0.36
CA GLY A 53 -2.80 6.62 0.43
C GLY A 53 -3.54 5.55 1.22
N TYR A 54 -4.66 5.95 1.82
CA TYR A 54 -5.52 5.10 2.65
C TYR A 54 -6.97 5.54 2.47
N VAL A 55 -7.80 4.68 1.87
CA VAL A 55 -9.12 5.09 1.38
C VAL A 55 -10.09 3.91 1.27
N THR A 56 -11.39 4.19 1.44
CA THR A 56 -12.44 3.18 1.29
C THR A 56 -12.54 2.75 -0.17
N SER A 57 -12.81 1.46 -0.44
CA SER A 57 -12.86 0.96 -1.81
C SER A 57 -13.87 1.68 -2.68
N ASN A 58 -15.07 1.98 -2.14
CA ASN A 58 -16.11 2.63 -2.95
C ASN A 58 -15.74 4.08 -3.30
N GLU A 59 -15.07 4.77 -2.38
CA GLU A 59 -14.53 6.11 -2.65
C GLU A 59 -13.37 6.05 -3.64
N PHE A 60 -12.47 5.07 -3.54
CA PHE A 60 -11.37 4.90 -4.48
C PHE A 60 -11.86 4.67 -5.92
N VAL A 61 -12.98 3.97 -6.11
CA VAL A 61 -13.54 3.70 -7.43
C VAL A 61 -14.27 4.92 -8.01
N HIS A 62 -15.03 5.64 -7.20
CA HIS A 62 -15.89 6.74 -7.69
C HIS A 62 -15.25 8.13 -7.62
N ALA A 63 -14.31 8.32 -6.69
CA ALA A 63 -13.52 9.53 -6.49
C ALA A 63 -12.03 9.19 -6.54
N THR A 64 -11.63 8.41 -7.56
CA THR A 64 -10.24 7.97 -7.73
C THR A 64 -9.28 9.16 -7.69
N PRO A 65 -8.33 9.18 -6.74
CA PRO A 65 -7.37 10.26 -6.61
C PRO A 65 -6.65 10.48 -7.94
N GLU A 66 -6.47 11.74 -8.33
CA GLU A 66 -5.78 12.09 -9.58
C GLU A 66 -4.37 11.50 -9.63
N ARG A 67 -3.72 11.40 -8.47
CA ARG A 67 -2.41 10.77 -8.28
C ARG A 67 -2.40 9.23 -8.40
N VAL A 68 -3.52 8.60 -8.75
CA VAL A 68 -3.64 7.16 -9.09
C VAL A 68 -3.79 6.97 -10.59
N ARG A 69 -4.34 7.95 -11.31
CA ARG A 69 -4.40 7.97 -12.78
C ARG A 69 -3.02 8.24 -13.37
#